data_AF-A0A090QDT0-F1
#
_entry.id   AF-A0A090QDT0-F1
#
_cell.length_a   1.000
_cell.length_b   1.000
_cell.length_c   1.000
_cell.angle_alpha   90.00
_cell.angle_beta   90.00
_cell.angle_gamma   90.00
#
_symmetry.space_group_name_H-M   'P 1'
#
loop_
_entity.id
_entity.type
_entity.pdbx_description
1 polymer ?
#
loop_
_entity_poly.entity_id
_entity_poly.type
_entity_poly.pdbx_seq_one_letter_code
_entity_poly.pdbx_strand_id
1 'polypeptide(L)'
;MRFHHNLVQATVDALHNIFNDGKYADQAIQKILKRDTRWGSRDRGFIAETTYDIVRYKRLYAEIANVHEPFKPVDLWRMTAVWIVLKGHAVLHGKNITILLNDVLKVDLMS
;
A
#
# COMPACT_ATOMS: atom_id res chain seq x y z
N MET A 1 -2.86 2.84 16.03
CA MET A 1 -2.80 3.86 14.96
C MET A 1 -4.18 3.94 14.30
N ARG A 2 -4.71 5.14 14.04
CA ARG A 2 -5.86 5.28 13.13
C ARG A 2 -5.28 5.41 11.72
N PHE A 3 -5.71 4.55 10.79
CA PHE A 3 -5.30 4.67 9.40
C PHE A 3 -5.94 5.92 8.80
N HIS A 4 -5.12 6.92 8.47
CA HIS A 4 -5.57 8.06 7.71
C HIS A 4 -5.42 7.71 6.23
N HIS A 5 -6.53 7.74 5.48
CA HIS A 5 -6.57 7.44 4.04
C HIS A 5 -5.45 8.13 3.23
N ASN A 6 -5.09 9.35 3.64
CA ASN A 6 -4.00 10.13 3.05
C ASN A 6 -2.63 9.39 3.06
N LEU A 7 -2.28 8.68 4.15
CA LEU A 7 -0.98 7.99 4.25
C LEU A 7 -0.91 6.75 3.34
N VAL A 8 -2.02 6.03 3.22
CA VAL A 8 -2.10 4.86 2.36
C VAL A 8 -2.09 5.29 0.89
N GLN A 9 -2.82 6.36 0.54
CA GLN A 9 -2.74 6.98 -0.78
C GLN A 9 -1.30 7.41 -1.12
N ALA A 10 -0.61 8.07 -0.19
CA ALA A 10 0.79 8.48 -0.39
C ALA A 10 1.73 7.28 -0.64
N THR A 11 1.46 6.15 0.02
CA THR A 11 2.20 4.89 -0.20
C THR A 11 1.91 4.33 -1.60
N VAL A 12 0.64 4.29 -2.02
CA VAL A 12 0.26 3.82 -3.37
C VAL A 12 0.89 4.69 -4.46
N ASP A 13 0.89 6.02 -4.27
CA ASP A 13 1.57 6.95 -5.18
C ASP A 13 3.08 6.65 -5.24
N ALA A 14 3.73 6.38 -4.11
CA ALA A 14 5.14 6.01 -4.07
C ALA A 14 5.41 4.70 -4.85
N LEU A 15 4.56 3.68 -4.65
CA LEU A 15 4.67 2.39 -5.34
C LEU A 15 4.49 2.54 -6.85
N HIS A 16 3.59 3.41 -7.30
CA HIS A 16 3.43 3.72 -8.72
C HIS A 16 4.74 4.27 -9.30
N ASN A 17 5.32 5.28 -8.64
CA ASN A 17 6.59 5.87 -9.07
C ASN A 17 7.71 4.80 -9.15
N ILE A 18 7.71 3.82 -8.25
CA ILE A 18 8.77 2.80 -8.19
C ILE A 18 8.54 1.71 -9.24
N PHE A 19 7.37 1.09 -9.27
CA PHE A 19 7.11 -0.08 -10.10
C PHE A 19 6.82 0.25 -11.55
N ASN A 20 6.13 1.37 -11.82
CA ASN A 20 5.75 1.74 -13.18
C ASN A 20 6.71 2.78 -13.79
N ASP A 21 7.13 3.77 -13.00
CA ASP A 21 7.99 4.87 -13.49
C ASP A 21 9.50 4.61 -13.28
N GLY A 22 9.86 3.43 -12.74
CA GLY A 22 11.25 3.00 -12.55
C GLY A 22 12.07 3.87 -11.59
N LYS A 23 11.42 4.61 -10.68
CA LYS A 23 12.12 5.46 -9.71
C LYS A 23 12.71 4.63 -8.58
N TYR A 24 13.86 5.07 -8.07
CA TYR A 24 14.42 4.51 -6.85
C TYR A 24 13.49 4.77 -5.66
N ALA A 25 13.41 3.81 -4.74
CA ALA A 25 12.51 3.89 -3.58
C ALA A 25 12.74 5.16 -2.74
N ASP A 26 13.99 5.47 -2.42
CA ASP A 26 14.34 6.69 -1.67
C ASP A 26 13.91 7.97 -2.42
N GLN A 27 14.14 8.03 -3.73
CA GLN A 27 13.71 9.16 -4.55
C GLN A 27 12.18 9.33 -4.55
N ALA A 28 11.44 8.23 -4.68
CA ALA A 28 9.97 8.26 -4.67
C ALA A 28 9.42 8.70 -3.31
N ILE A 29 9.94 8.13 -2.22
CA ILE A 29 9.54 8.48 -0.85
C ILE A 29 9.85 9.95 -0.58
N GLN A 30 11.06 10.43 -0.88
CA GLN A 30 11.42 11.83 -0.68
C GLN A 30 10.51 12.79 -1.45
N LYS A 31 10.14 12.46 -2.69
CA LYS A 31 9.20 13.25 -3.50
C LYS A 31 7.83 13.33 -2.83
N ILE A 32 7.32 12.19 -2.34
CA ILE A 32 6.03 12.13 -1.64
C ILE A 32 6.08 12.93 -0.34
N LEU A 33 7.11 12.75 0.50
CA LEU A 33 7.24 13.47 1.77
C LEU A 33 7.40 14.99 1.61
N LYS A 34 7.98 15.46 0.50
CA LYS A 34 8.05 16.89 0.17
C LYS A 34 6.70 17.49 -0.26
N ARG A 35 5.75 16.66 -0.71
CA ARG A 35 4.42 17.11 -1.16
C ARG A 35 3.55 17.60 -0.01
N ASP A 36 3.67 17.00 1.17
CA ASP A 36 2.91 17.40 2.35
C ASP A 36 3.80 17.47 3.60
N THR A 37 4.11 18.69 4.01
CA THR A 37 4.97 18.98 5.17
C THR A 37 4.25 18.78 6.51
N ARG A 38 2.93 18.56 6.52
CA ARG A 38 2.13 18.38 7.74
C ARG A 38 2.32 16.99 8.36
N TRP A 39 2.82 16.01 7.61
CA TRP A 39 3.08 14.66 8.12
C TRP A 39 4.18 14.67 9.17
N GLY A 40 3.87 14.19 10.37
CA GLY A 40 4.83 14.11 11.47
C GLY A 40 5.80 12.95 11.32
N SER A 41 6.77 12.84 12.25
CA SER A 41 7.78 11.75 12.22
C SER A 41 7.17 10.35 12.11
N ARG A 42 6.05 10.12 12.82
CA ARG A 42 5.31 8.86 12.81
C ARG A 42 4.71 8.54 11.44
N ASP A 43 4.09 9.52 10.80
CA ASP A 43 3.44 9.35 9.49
C ASP A 43 4.47 9.08 8.40
N ARG A 44 5.61 9.81 8.46
CA ARG A 44 6.74 9.62 7.54
C ARG A 44 7.37 8.24 7.70
N GLY A 45 7.53 7.79 8.95
CA GLY A 45 8.00 6.42 9.25
C GLY A 45 7.07 5.37 8.66
N PHE A 46 5.76 5.55 8.80
CA PHE A 46 4.76 4.64 8.22
C PHE A 46 4.88 4.56 6.69
N ILE A 47 4.92 5.70 5.98
CA ILE A 47 5.02 5.73 4.52
C ILE A 47 6.30 5.03 4.07
N ALA A 48 7.44 5.33 4.71
CA ALA A 48 8.71 4.74 4.35
C ALA A 48 8.73 3.23 4.59
N GLU A 49 8.37 2.77 5.80
CA GLU A 49 8.34 1.34 6.15
C GLU A 49 7.44 0.54 5.20
N THR A 50 6.21 1.01 5.02
CA THR A 50 5.22 0.33 4.17
C THR A 50 5.70 0.22 2.72
N THR A 51 6.23 1.32 2.18
CA THR A 51 6.75 1.34 0.81
C THR A 51 7.92 0.37 0.67
N TYR A 52 8.90 0.40 1.59
CA TYR A 52 10.06 -0.47 1.54
C TYR A 52 9.70 -1.96 1.66
N ASP A 53 8.78 -2.32 2.55
CA ASP A 53 8.34 -3.69 2.70
C ASP A 53 7.65 -4.20 1.44
N ILE A 54 6.76 -3.40 0.83
CA ILE A 54 6.06 -3.79 -0.41
C ILE A 54 7.03 -3.93 -1.57
N VAL A 55 8.01 -3.02 -1.70
CA VAL A 55 9.07 -3.14 -2.72
C VAL A 55 9.90 -4.41 -2.47
N ARG A 56 10.26 -4.70 -1.22
CA ARG A 56 11.08 -5.86 -0.83
C ARG A 56 10.38 -7.19 -1.14
N TYR A 57 9.07 -7.28 -0.88
CA TYR A 57 8.28 -8.49 -1.09
C TYR A 57 7.36 -8.41 -2.31
N LYS A 58 7.71 -7.58 -3.30
CA LYS A 58 6.91 -7.30 -4.50
C LYS A 58 6.31 -8.55 -5.13
N ARG A 59 7.14 -9.56 -5.39
CA ARG A 59 6.71 -10.82 -6.03
C ARG A 59 5.68 -11.55 -5.17
N LEU A 60 5.93 -11.71 -3.88
CA LEU A 60 5.00 -12.38 -2.96
C LEU A 60 3.65 -11.65 -2.91
N TYR A 61 3.65 -10.32 -2.79
CA TYR A 61 2.40 -9.56 -2.69
C TYR A 61 1.64 -9.50 -4.01
N ALA A 62 2.35 -9.47 -5.15
CA ALA A 62 1.74 -9.54 -6.46
C ALA A 62 1.05 -10.90 -6.68
N GLU A 63 1.70 -12.00 -6.30
CA GLU A 63 1.14 -13.36 -6.37
C GLU A 63 -0.11 -13.51 -5.48
N ILE A 64 -0.05 -13.06 -4.22
CA ILE A 64 -1.20 -13.13 -3.30
C ILE A 64 -2.38 -12.27 -3.81
N ALA A 65 -2.08 -11.10 -4.37
CA ALA A 65 -3.10 -10.21 -4.93
C ALA A 65 -3.56 -10.64 -6.34
N ASN A 66 -2.93 -11.65 -6.96
CA ASN A 66 -3.14 -12.08 -8.34
C ASN A 66 -3.07 -10.92 -9.34
N VAL A 67 -2.02 -10.09 -9.23
CA VAL A 67 -1.78 -8.92 -10.07
C VAL A 67 -0.45 -9.02 -10.80
N HIS A 68 -0.37 -8.41 -11.98
CA HIS A 68 0.77 -8.53 -12.87
C HIS A 68 1.17 -7.16 -13.43
N GLU A 69 2.43 -7.04 -13.85
CA GLU A 69 2.92 -5.82 -14.49
C GLU A 69 2.34 -5.65 -15.90
N PRO A 70 2.07 -4.40 -16.34
CA PRO A 70 2.18 -3.15 -15.57
C PRO A 70 1.05 -2.99 -14.55
N PHE A 71 1.37 -2.50 -13.34
CA PHE A 71 0.38 -2.40 -12.26
C PHE A 71 -0.56 -1.22 -12.47
N LYS A 72 -1.87 -1.47 -12.48
CA LYS A 72 -2.89 -0.43 -12.42
C LYS A 72 -2.96 0.14 -11.00
N PRO A 73 -3.54 1.35 -10.81
CA PRO A 73 -3.73 1.90 -9.47
C PRO A 73 -4.43 0.93 -8.51
N VAL A 74 -5.45 0.22 -8.98
CA VAL A 74 -6.17 -0.81 -8.20
C VAL A 74 -5.27 -1.97 -7.77
N ASP A 75 -4.29 -2.36 -8.58
CA ASP A 75 -3.38 -3.45 -8.26
C ASP A 75 -2.44 -3.06 -7.10
N LEU A 76 -1.96 -1.83 -7.10
CA LEU A 76 -1.14 -1.27 -6.03
C LEU A 76 -1.90 -1.16 -4.70
N TRP A 77 -3.19 -0.80 -4.76
CA TRP A 77 -4.09 -0.86 -3.61
C TRP A 77 -4.24 -2.28 -3.07
N ARG A 78 -4.40 -3.28 -3.95
CA ARG A 78 -4.49 -4.70 -3.56
C ARG A 78 -3.20 -5.19 -2.90
N MET A 79 -2.03 -4.85 -3.45
CA MET A 79 -0.74 -5.18 -2.84
C MET A 79 -0.56 -4.53 -1.47
N THR A 80 -1.01 -3.28 -1.32
CA THR A 80 -0.98 -2.58 -0.02
C THR A 80 -1.92 -3.24 0.99
N ALA A 81 -3.11 -3.67 0.56
CA ALA A 81 -4.04 -4.41 1.40
C ALA A 81 -3.47 -5.75 1.87
N VAL A 82 -2.78 -6.48 0.99
CA VAL A 82 -2.05 -7.72 1.35
C VAL A 82 -1.03 -7.44 2.45
N TRP A 83 -0.23 -6.37 2.32
CA TRP A 83 0.72 -5.98 3.36
C TRP A 83 0.03 -5.67 4.71
N ILE A 84 -1.08 -4.93 4.70
CA ILE A 84 -1.85 -4.60 5.92
C ILE A 84 -2.31 -5.87 6.63
N VAL A 85 -2.85 -6.82 5.87
CA VAL A 85 -3.33 -8.11 6.39
C VAL A 85 -2.18 -8.92 6.99
N LEU A 86 -1.02 -8.98 6.32
CA LEU A 86 0.13 -9.77 6.76
C LEU A 86 0.88 -9.17 7.95
N LYS A 87 0.96 -7.84 8.05
CA LYS A 87 1.63 -7.16 9.18
C LYS A 87 0.90 -7.29 10.51
N GLY A 88 -0.30 -7.87 10.53
CA GLY A 88 -1.08 -8.01 11.75
C GLY A 88 -1.54 -6.66 12.31
N HIS A 89 -1.54 -5.60 11.51
CA HIS A 89 -2.30 -4.40 11.83
C HIS A 89 -3.79 -4.75 11.67
N ALA A 90 -4.32 -5.42 12.69
CA ALA A 90 -5.72 -5.74 12.85
C ALA A 90 -6.53 -4.44 12.87
N VAL A 91 -6.97 -4.00 11.70
CA VAL A 91 -8.23 -3.27 11.62
C VAL A 91 -9.29 -4.35 11.62
N LEU A 92 -9.86 -4.53 12.82
CA LEU A 92 -11.13 -5.20 13.14
C LEU A 92 -10.99 -6.58 13.81
N HIS A 93 -11.60 -6.64 14.99
CA HIS A 93 -11.89 -7.86 15.74
C HIS A 93 -12.56 -8.91 14.84
N GLY A 94 -12.00 -10.13 14.81
CA GLY A 94 -12.75 -11.35 14.55
C GLY A 94 -13.10 -11.72 13.10
N LYS A 95 -12.64 -11.00 12.07
CA LYS A 95 -12.87 -11.42 10.67
C LYS A 95 -11.72 -12.25 10.10
N ASN A 96 -12.07 -13.41 9.55
CA ASN A 96 -11.18 -14.35 8.88
C ASN A 96 -10.51 -13.69 7.65
N ILE A 97 -9.23 -13.98 7.38
CA ILE A 97 -8.43 -13.39 6.28
C ILE A 97 -9.17 -13.45 4.92
N THR A 98 -9.91 -14.54 4.70
CA THR A 98 -10.72 -14.77 3.49
C THR A 98 -11.86 -13.76 3.32
N ILE A 99 -12.43 -13.25 4.42
CA ILE A 99 -13.53 -12.27 4.39
C ILE A 99 -13.01 -10.89 4.04
N LEU A 100 -11.81 -10.52 4.52
CA LEU A 100 -11.19 -9.23 4.19
C LEU A 100 -10.73 -9.16 2.74
N LEU A 101 -10.17 -10.25 2.20
CA LEU A 101 -9.88 -10.34 0.77
C LEU A 101 -11.17 -10.14 -0.04
N ASN A 102 -12.27 -10.77 0.35
CA ASN A 102 -13.56 -10.60 -0.34
C ASN A 102 -14.18 -9.22 -0.15
N ASP A 103 -14.05 -8.58 1.02
CA ASP A 103 -14.62 -7.24 1.30
C ASP A 103 -13.80 -6.14 0.61
N VAL A 104 -12.47 -6.25 0.56
CA VAL A 104 -11.58 -5.31 -0.16
C VAL A 104 -11.67 -5.51 -1.68
N LEU A 105 -11.86 -6.74 -2.16
CA LEU A 105 -12.09 -7.04 -3.58
C LEU A 105 -13.50 -6.67 -4.06
N LYS A 106 -14.49 -6.52 -3.16
CA LYS A 106 -15.87 -6.11 -3.50
C LYS A 106 -16.07 -4.61 -3.69
N VAL A 107 -15.08 -3.78 -3.36
CA VAL A 107 -15.19 -2.32 -3.59
C VAL A 107 -15.30 -1.98 -5.09
N ASP A 108 -14.99 -2.93 -6.00
CA ASP A 108 -15.12 -2.78 -7.46
C ASP A 108 -16.47 -3.23 -8.07
N LEU A 109 -17.53 -3.49 -7.29
CA LEU A 109 -18.86 -3.82 -7.87
C LEU A 109 -19.97 -2.78 -7.63
N MET A 110 -19.70 -1.68 -6.92
CA MET A 110 -20.67 -0.59 -6.77
C MET A 110 -19.98 0.78 -6.66
N SER A 111 -19.49 1.30 -7.79
CA SER A 111 -19.54 2.72 -8.17
C SER A 111 -18.88 2.95 -9.52
#